data_AF-A0A956TTP1-F1
#
_entry.id   AF-A0A956TTP1-F1
#
_cell.length_a   1.000
_cell.length_b   1.000
_cell.length_c   1.000
_cell.angle_alpha   90.00
_cell.angle_beta   90.00
_cell.angle_gamma   90.00
#
_symmetry.space_group_name_H-M   'P 1'
#
loop_
_entity.id
_entity.type
_entity.pdbx_description
1 polymer ?
#
loop_
_entity_poly.entity_id
_entity_poly.type
_entity_poly.pdbx_seq_one_letter_code
_entity_poly.pdbx_strand_id
1 'polypeptide(L)'
;MTPQTHPLPKHRQSGFTLPEVILALLLVGVLAALTIVSWVTKSGDKHALERAKLAAEEMVAAKKRWRDDNPAGNPTSVNVADNTKYLTKVSCDGATIKAADSEVTCGTCFCYRYADGGLLEVESPGTAVGSPAYVEFNYDPDGAKDTNRFDAVAMRLYIDSGRVTTYGADTGTASRDPGWATNLWTQQ
;
A
#
# COMPACT_ATOMS: atom_id res chain seq x y z
N MET A 1 51.64 -58.83 -38.31
CA MET A 1 50.65 -58.59 -37.24
C MET A 1 49.98 -57.27 -37.55
N THR A 2 48.77 -57.31 -38.10
CA THR A 2 48.00 -56.12 -38.48
C THR A 2 47.04 -55.76 -37.35
N PRO A 3 47.07 -54.50 -36.84
CA PRO A 3 46.24 -54.10 -35.71
C PRO A 3 44.78 -53.97 -36.15
N GLN A 4 43.88 -54.67 -35.45
CA GLN A 4 42.44 -54.52 -35.63
C GLN A 4 41.94 -53.28 -34.90
N THR A 5 41.47 -52.29 -35.65
CA THR A 5 40.77 -51.13 -35.10
C THR A 5 39.28 -51.43 -34.99
N HIS A 6 38.79 -51.65 -33.77
CA HIS A 6 37.36 -51.74 -33.51
C HIS A 6 36.70 -50.35 -33.63
N PRO A 7 35.71 -50.17 -34.51
CA PRO A 7 35.00 -48.89 -34.61
C PRO A 7 34.11 -48.68 -33.37
N LEU A 8 34.24 -47.51 -32.74
CA LEU A 8 33.43 -47.09 -31.61
C LEU A 8 31.96 -46.89 -32.04
N PRO A 9 30.98 -47.28 -31.19
CA PRO A 9 29.57 -47.12 -31.50
C PRO A 9 29.19 -45.64 -31.58
N LYS A 10 28.67 -45.24 -32.75
CA LYS A 10 28.22 -43.88 -33.03
C LYS A 10 26.85 -43.66 -32.37
N HIS A 11 26.83 -43.04 -31.19
CA HIS A 11 25.59 -42.60 -30.55
C HIS A 11 24.88 -41.58 -31.45
N ARG A 12 23.74 -41.95 -32.02
CA ARG A 12 22.83 -40.99 -32.64
C ARG A 12 22.21 -40.16 -31.52
N GLN A 13 22.54 -38.87 -31.48
CA GLN A 13 21.77 -37.90 -30.70
C GLN A 13 20.40 -37.78 -31.36
N SER A 14 19.35 -38.23 -30.66
CA SER A 14 17.98 -38.01 -31.10
C SER A 14 17.70 -36.51 -30.97
N GLY A 15 17.58 -35.81 -32.09
CA GLY A 15 17.11 -34.43 -32.11
C GLY A 15 15.64 -34.35 -31.72
N PHE A 16 15.21 -33.18 -31.25
CA PHE A 16 13.80 -32.90 -31.00
C PHE A 16 12.99 -32.98 -32.28
N THR A 17 11.90 -33.72 -32.24
CA THR A 17 10.94 -33.78 -33.33
C THR A 17 10.05 -32.53 -33.32
N LEU A 18 9.58 -32.12 -34.49
CA LEU A 18 8.68 -30.97 -34.63
C LEU A 18 7.40 -31.08 -33.77
N PRO A 19 6.75 -32.26 -33.63
CA PRO A 19 5.64 -32.44 -32.70
C PRO A 19 6.00 -32.18 -31.22
N GLU A 20 7.20 -32.57 -30.76
CA GLU A 20 7.64 -32.32 -29.39
C GLU A 20 7.82 -30.83 -29.12
N VAL A 21 8.33 -30.07 -30.10
CA VAL A 21 8.47 -28.61 -30.00
C VAL A 21 7.10 -27.93 -29.92
N ILE A 22 6.13 -28.37 -30.73
CA ILE A 22 4.77 -27.83 -30.70
C ILE A 22 4.11 -28.13 -29.35
N LEU A 23 4.27 -29.36 -28.84
CA LEU A 23 3.72 -29.75 -27.54
C LEU A 23 4.35 -28.91 -26.41
N ALA A 24 5.67 -28.69 -26.45
CA ALA A 24 6.37 -27.86 -25.48
C ALA A 24 5.89 -26.41 -25.50
N LEU A 25 5.74 -25.81 -26.68
CA LEU A 25 5.21 -24.44 -26.82
C LEU A 25 3.77 -24.31 -26.30
N LEU A 26 2.93 -25.31 -26.57
CA LEU A 26 1.56 -25.33 -26.08
C LEU A 26 1.52 -25.39 -24.55
N LEU A 27 2.35 -26.22 -23.93
CA LEU A 27 2.46 -26.30 -22.47
C LEU A 27 2.97 -24.98 -21.86
N VAL A 28 3.99 -24.36 -22.46
CA VAL A 28 4.51 -23.06 -22.00
C VAL A 28 3.45 -21.96 -22.12
N GLY A 29 2.68 -21.93 -23.21
CA GLY A 29 1.61 -20.95 -23.40
C GLY A 29 0.51 -21.06 -22.34
N VAL A 30 0.08 -22.29 -22.01
CA VAL A 30 -0.94 -22.52 -20.97
C VAL A 30 -0.41 -22.13 -19.58
N LEU A 31 0.85 -22.50 -19.25
CA LEU A 31 1.47 -22.12 -17.99
C LEU A 31 1.65 -20.59 -17.86
N ALA A 32 2.05 -19.92 -18.94
CA ALA A 32 2.17 -18.46 -18.96
C ALA A 32 0.81 -17.79 -18.72
N ALA A 33 -0.27 -18.26 -19.38
CA ALA A 33 -1.60 -17.70 -19.19
C ALA A 33 -2.09 -17.80 -17.73
N LEU A 34 -1.85 -18.95 -17.08
CA LEU A 34 -2.25 -19.15 -15.68
C LEU A 34 -1.41 -18.33 -14.69
N THR A 35 -0.11 -18.18 -14.96
CA THR A 35 0.81 -17.45 -14.07
C THR A 35 0.65 -15.94 -14.18
N ILE A 36 0.36 -15.39 -15.36
CA ILE A 36 0.15 -13.95 -15.57
C ILE A 36 -1.05 -13.45 -14.75
N VAL A 37 -2.18 -14.15 -14.78
CA VAL A 37 -3.39 -13.74 -14.02
C VAL A 37 -3.11 -13.72 -12.51
N SER A 38 -2.36 -14.71 -12.01
CA SER A 38 -1.96 -14.77 -10.59
C SER A 38 -1.00 -13.64 -10.20
N TRP A 39 -0.11 -13.23 -11.12
CA TRP A 39 0.85 -12.17 -10.86
C TRP A 39 0.21 -10.77 -10.90
N VAL A 40 -0.70 -10.53 -11.85
CA VAL A 40 -1.42 -9.24 -11.97
C VAL A 40 -2.27 -8.97 -10.73
N THR A 41 -3.00 -9.99 -10.24
CA THR A 41 -3.84 -9.86 -9.04
C THR A 41 -3.01 -9.58 -7.77
N LYS A 42 -1.87 -10.25 -7.60
CA LYS A 42 -0.98 -10.00 -6.45
C LYS A 42 -0.22 -8.68 -6.51
N SER A 43 -0.02 -8.11 -7.69
CA SER A 43 0.76 -6.88 -7.87
C SER A 43 -0.05 -5.63 -7.52
N GLY A 44 -1.36 -5.63 -7.79
CA GLY A 44 -2.26 -4.53 -7.37
C GLY A 44 -2.23 -4.28 -5.87
N ASP A 45 -2.28 -5.36 -5.09
CA ASP A 45 -2.25 -5.32 -3.62
C ASP A 45 -0.94 -4.76 -3.05
N LYS A 46 0.20 -5.01 -3.70
CA LYS A 46 1.51 -4.52 -3.24
C LYS A 46 1.65 -3.02 -3.43
N HIS A 47 1.21 -2.49 -4.58
CA HIS A 47 1.27 -1.06 -4.85
C HIS A 47 0.32 -0.25 -3.97
N ALA A 48 -0.86 -0.79 -3.65
CA ALA A 48 -1.76 -0.21 -2.67
C ALA A 48 -1.07 -0.09 -1.30
N LEU A 49 -0.39 -1.16 -0.88
CA LEU A 49 0.28 -1.23 0.41
C LEU A 49 1.48 -0.30 0.53
N GLU A 50 2.32 -0.23 -0.51
CA GLU A 50 3.45 0.68 -0.56
C GLU A 50 3.00 2.14 -0.49
N ARG A 51 1.90 2.49 -1.19
CA ARG A 51 1.33 3.83 -1.14
C ARG A 51 0.73 4.18 0.23
N ALA A 52 0.06 3.23 0.89
CA ALA A 52 -0.39 3.40 2.27
C ALA A 52 0.77 3.61 3.24
N LYS A 53 1.90 2.91 3.03
CA LYS A 53 3.12 3.12 3.82
C LYS A 53 3.68 4.53 3.65
N LEU A 54 3.78 5.03 2.42
CA LEU A 54 4.21 6.41 2.15
C LEU A 54 3.30 7.42 2.84
N ALA A 55 1.98 7.18 2.80
CA ALA A 55 1.02 8.02 3.50
C ALA A 55 1.22 8.04 5.02
N ALA A 56 1.50 6.89 5.62
CA ALA A 56 1.82 6.78 7.04
C ALA A 56 3.14 7.48 7.42
N GLU A 57 4.18 7.32 6.60
CA GLU A 57 5.47 8.01 6.79
C GLU A 57 5.31 9.53 6.74
N GLU A 58 4.44 10.02 5.86
CA GLU A 58 4.16 11.46 5.77
C GLU A 58 3.39 11.97 7.00
N MET A 59 2.40 11.22 7.48
CA MET A 59 1.68 11.55 8.73
C MET A 59 2.64 11.61 9.94
N VAL A 60 3.58 10.66 9.99
CA VAL A 60 4.67 10.64 10.98
C VAL A 60 5.55 11.88 10.85
N ALA A 61 6.01 12.21 9.63
CA ALA A 61 6.87 13.36 9.39
C ALA A 61 6.16 14.68 9.71
N ALA A 62 4.88 14.81 9.35
CA ALA A 62 4.05 15.96 9.65
C ALA A 62 3.89 16.16 11.16
N LYS A 63 3.65 15.07 11.90
CA LYS A 63 3.60 15.10 13.36
C LYS A 63 4.94 15.50 13.98
N LYS A 64 6.05 14.99 13.45
CA LYS A 64 7.40 15.36 13.91
C LYS A 64 7.64 16.86 13.74
N ARG A 65 7.34 17.41 12.55
CA ARG A 65 7.46 18.85 12.28
C ARG A 65 6.60 19.69 13.21
N TRP A 66 5.35 19.29 13.45
CA TRP A 66 4.50 19.98 14.43
C TRP A 66 5.15 20.04 15.81
N ARG A 67 5.75 18.95 16.29
CA ARG A 67 6.38 18.94 17.61
C ARG A 67 7.64 19.79 17.64
N ASP A 68 8.44 19.76 16.57
CA ASP A 68 9.64 20.58 16.45
C ASP A 68 9.26 22.09 16.51
N ASP A 69 8.11 22.48 15.93
CA ASP A 69 7.57 23.85 16.01
C ASP A 69 6.84 24.17 17.34
N ASN A 70 6.46 23.16 18.12
CA ASN A 70 5.67 23.30 19.35
C ASN A 70 6.33 22.57 20.54
N PRO A 71 7.56 22.95 20.94
CA PRO A 71 8.33 22.22 21.95
C PRO A 71 7.70 22.23 23.36
N ALA A 72 6.83 23.20 23.64
CA ALA A 72 6.08 23.30 24.91
C ALA A 72 4.66 22.70 24.83
N GLY A 73 4.24 22.22 23.65
CA GLY A 73 2.90 21.68 23.44
C GLY A 73 2.72 20.33 24.14
N ASN A 74 1.57 20.12 24.78
CA ASN A 74 1.23 18.81 25.32
C ASN A 74 0.95 17.84 24.15
N PRO A 75 1.76 16.77 23.97
CA PRO A 75 1.61 15.83 22.87
C PRO A 75 0.25 15.14 22.87
N THR A 76 -0.40 14.98 24.03
CA THR A 76 -1.70 14.30 24.12
C THR A 76 -2.89 15.18 23.69
N SER A 77 -2.70 16.50 23.54
CA SER A 77 -3.79 17.46 23.21
C SER A 77 -3.82 17.90 21.75
N VAL A 78 -3.11 17.20 20.87
CA VAL A 78 -2.90 17.65 19.49
C VAL A 78 -4.20 17.57 18.69
N ASN A 79 -4.64 18.71 18.18
CA ASN A 79 -5.64 18.78 17.14
C ASN A 79 -5.03 18.23 15.85
N VAL A 80 -5.69 17.28 15.21
CA VAL A 80 -5.13 16.63 14.02
C VAL A 80 -4.95 17.62 12.86
N ALA A 81 -5.80 18.65 12.80
CA ALA A 81 -5.65 19.75 11.85
C ALA A 81 -4.29 20.48 12.00
N ASP A 82 -3.71 20.51 13.19
CA ASP A 82 -2.41 21.14 13.41
C ASP A 82 -1.26 20.31 12.86
N ASN A 83 -1.41 19.00 12.76
CA ASN A 83 -0.42 18.13 12.11
C ASN A 83 -0.58 18.17 10.60
N THR A 84 -1.83 18.17 10.11
CA THR A 84 -2.10 18.01 8.68
C THR A 84 -1.67 19.21 7.84
N LYS A 85 -1.48 20.40 8.44
CA LYS A 85 -0.87 21.57 7.76
C LYS A 85 0.56 21.32 7.26
N TYR A 86 1.25 20.31 7.81
CA TYR A 86 2.60 19.93 7.38
C TYR A 86 2.61 18.84 6.31
N LEU A 87 1.43 18.37 5.88
CA LEU A 87 1.30 17.44 4.76
C LEU A 87 1.53 18.18 3.44
N THR A 88 2.17 17.49 2.51
CA THR A 88 2.49 17.96 1.16
C THR A 88 1.28 17.76 0.24
N LYS A 89 0.12 18.35 0.58
CA LYS A 89 -1.17 18.00 -0.03
C LYS A 89 -2.05 19.20 -0.32
N VAL A 90 -2.96 19.00 -1.27
CA VAL A 90 -4.06 19.94 -1.55
C VAL A 90 -5.15 19.69 -0.50
N SER A 91 -5.32 20.63 0.43
CA SER A 91 -6.33 20.50 1.50
C SER A 91 -7.75 20.65 0.95
N CYS A 92 -8.69 19.94 1.58
CA CYS A 92 -10.12 20.14 1.40
C CYS A 92 -10.74 20.61 2.71
N ASP A 93 -10.68 21.92 2.94
CA ASP A 93 -11.55 22.55 3.90
C ASP A 93 -12.90 22.80 3.20
N GLY A 94 -13.86 21.88 3.36
CA GLY A 94 -15.22 21.96 2.79
C GLY A 94 -15.32 21.92 1.26
N ALA A 95 -14.21 21.74 0.54
CA ALA A 95 -14.19 21.66 -0.91
C ALA A 95 -14.45 20.22 -1.40
N THR A 96 -15.16 20.09 -2.52
CA THR A 96 -15.34 18.80 -3.19
C THR A 96 -14.07 18.43 -3.95
N ILE A 97 -13.52 17.25 -3.72
CA ILE A 97 -12.38 16.74 -4.51
C ILE A 97 -12.94 16.10 -5.79
N LYS A 98 -12.62 16.67 -6.96
CA LYS A 98 -12.91 16.01 -8.25
C LYS A 98 -11.95 14.84 -8.47
N ALA A 99 -12.36 13.61 -8.16
CA ALA A 99 -11.78 12.37 -8.71
C ALA A 99 -11.89 12.35 -10.24
N ALA A 100 -11.04 11.55 -10.88
CA ALA A 100 -11.03 11.39 -12.34
C ALA A 100 -12.44 11.10 -12.89
N ASP A 101 -13.28 10.43 -12.09
CA ASP A 101 -14.63 10.03 -12.47
C ASP A 101 -15.75 10.45 -11.46
N SER A 102 -15.46 11.25 -10.41
CA SER A 102 -16.49 11.64 -9.40
C SER A 102 -16.14 12.87 -8.56
N GLU A 103 -17.12 13.48 -7.89
CA GLU A 103 -16.93 14.52 -6.86
C GLU A 103 -16.98 13.90 -5.46
N VAL A 104 -15.94 14.10 -4.64
CA VAL A 104 -15.85 13.62 -3.25
C VAL A 104 -16.13 14.78 -2.30
N THR A 105 -17.27 14.75 -1.60
CA THR A 105 -17.62 15.76 -0.59
C THR A 105 -17.02 15.39 0.77
N CYS A 106 -16.02 16.15 1.21
CA CYS A 106 -15.40 16.04 2.53
C CYS A 106 -16.31 16.75 3.55
N GLY A 107 -17.16 15.98 4.24
CA GLY A 107 -18.19 16.52 5.14
C GLY A 107 -17.71 16.70 6.59
N THR A 108 -17.53 15.61 7.32
CA THR A 108 -17.16 15.60 8.76
C THR A 108 -15.72 15.17 9.03
N CYS A 109 -15.03 14.69 8.01
CA CYS A 109 -13.64 14.23 8.03
C CYS A 109 -12.77 15.14 7.15
N PHE A 110 -11.48 15.22 7.49
CA PHE A 110 -10.52 15.96 6.66
C PHE A 110 -9.96 15.01 5.63
N CYS A 111 -10.28 15.23 4.36
CA CYS A 111 -9.67 14.47 3.27
C CYS A 111 -8.57 15.29 2.59
N TYR A 112 -7.52 14.59 2.19
CA TYR A 112 -6.39 15.14 1.47
C TYR A 112 -6.10 14.26 0.26
N ARG A 113 -5.96 14.89 -0.91
CA ARG A 113 -5.57 14.16 -2.12
C ARG A 113 -4.08 14.33 -2.40
N TYR A 114 -3.46 13.21 -2.75
CA TYR A 114 -2.10 13.15 -3.25
C TYR A 114 -2.04 13.33 -4.76
N ALA A 115 -0.87 13.71 -5.27
CA ALA A 115 -0.62 13.85 -6.71
C ALA A 115 -0.80 12.53 -7.49
N ASP A 116 -0.67 11.38 -6.82
CA ASP A 116 -0.86 10.05 -7.42
C ASP A 116 -2.34 9.61 -7.46
N GLY A 117 -3.27 10.47 -7.05
CA GLY A 117 -4.71 10.20 -7.01
C GLY A 117 -5.20 9.63 -5.69
N GLY A 118 -4.31 9.16 -4.82
CA GLY A 118 -4.68 8.60 -3.52
C GLY A 118 -5.37 9.60 -2.60
N LEU A 119 -6.23 9.09 -1.72
CA LEU A 119 -7.02 9.87 -0.78
C LEU A 119 -6.65 9.47 0.65
N LEU A 120 -6.20 10.45 1.45
CA LEU A 120 -6.08 10.30 2.89
C LEU A 120 -7.30 10.92 3.55
N GLU A 121 -8.06 10.13 4.29
CA GLU A 121 -9.10 10.58 5.20
C GLU A 121 -8.57 10.57 6.64
N VAL A 122 -8.91 11.59 7.41
CA VAL A 122 -8.64 11.68 8.84
C VAL A 122 -9.97 11.74 9.57
N GLU A 123 -10.27 10.69 10.36
CA GLU A 123 -11.63 10.34 10.81
C GLU A 123 -12.19 11.30 11.88
N SER A 124 -11.35 12.12 12.50
CA SER A 124 -11.80 13.25 13.33
C SER A 124 -10.64 14.24 13.52
N PRO A 125 -10.82 15.55 13.30
CA PRO A 125 -9.82 16.55 13.70
C PRO A 125 -9.61 16.62 15.21
N GLY A 126 -10.43 15.93 15.99
CA GLY A 126 -10.44 16.01 17.44
C GLY A 126 -9.17 15.48 18.08
N THR A 127 -8.91 16.02 19.27
CA THR A 127 -7.92 15.58 20.25
C THR A 127 -7.69 14.07 20.19
N ALA A 128 -6.41 13.68 20.19
CA ALA A 128 -6.00 12.28 20.20
C ALA A 128 -6.86 11.43 21.16
N VAL A 129 -7.38 10.33 20.64
CA VAL A 129 -8.36 9.48 21.34
C VAL A 129 -7.67 8.29 22.02
N GLY A 130 -8.25 7.81 23.12
CA GLY A 130 -7.80 6.61 23.83
C GLY A 130 -6.57 6.79 24.75
N SER A 131 -6.15 5.68 25.35
CA SER A 131 -4.91 5.56 26.13
C SER A 131 -4.18 4.26 25.73
N PRO A 132 -3.02 4.33 25.06
CA PRO A 132 -2.28 5.55 24.67
C PRO A 132 -3.00 6.33 23.57
N ALA A 133 -2.78 7.65 23.53
CA ALA A 133 -3.49 8.56 22.64
C ALA A 133 -3.08 8.36 21.17
N TYR A 134 -4.05 8.28 20.26
CA TYR A 134 -3.80 8.08 18.82
C TYR A 134 -4.70 8.92 17.91
N VAL A 135 -4.30 8.99 16.64
CA VAL A 135 -5.04 9.61 15.53
C VAL A 135 -5.40 8.54 14.51
N GLU A 136 -6.67 8.46 14.13
CA GLU A 136 -7.18 7.55 13.11
C GLU A 136 -7.21 8.22 11.73
N PHE A 137 -6.72 7.48 10.74
CA PHE A 137 -6.72 7.90 9.35
C PHE A 137 -6.82 6.70 8.41
N ASN A 138 -7.51 6.89 7.30
CA ASN A 138 -7.68 5.90 6.25
C ASN A 138 -6.95 6.37 5.00
N TYR A 139 -6.21 5.48 4.33
CA TYR A 139 -5.64 5.78 3.03
C TYR A 139 -6.24 4.88 1.95
N ASP A 140 -6.92 5.50 1.00
CA ASP A 140 -7.41 4.87 -0.21
C ASP A 140 -6.41 5.14 -1.35
N PRO A 141 -5.75 4.10 -1.89
CA PRO A 141 -4.73 4.23 -2.92
C PRO A 141 -5.30 4.61 -4.30
N ASP A 142 -6.56 4.32 -4.61
CA ASP A 142 -7.16 4.71 -5.90
C ASP A 142 -8.06 5.95 -5.78
N GLY A 143 -8.37 6.34 -4.54
CA GLY A 143 -9.12 7.55 -4.22
C GLY A 143 -10.57 7.49 -4.68
N ALA A 144 -11.07 6.29 -4.99
CA ALA A 144 -12.44 6.04 -5.38
C ALA A 144 -13.26 5.67 -4.14
N LYS A 145 -14.11 6.60 -3.69
CA LYS A 145 -15.12 6.28 -2.68
C LYS A 145 -16.18 5.36 -3.28
N ASP A 146 -15.93 4.06 -3.28
CA ASP A 146 -16.98 3.07 -3.42
C ASP A 146 -17.42 2.68 -2.01
N THR A 147 -18.68 2.95 -1.68
CA THR A 147 -19.29 2.55 -0.39
C THR A 147 -19.23 1.05 -0.14
N ASN A 148 -18.87 0.26 -1.15
CA ASN A 148 -18.68 -1.19 -1.08
C ASN A 148 -17.23 -1.65 -1.33
N ARG A 149 -16.26 -0.75 -1.58
CA ARG A 149 -14.82 -1.14 -1.60
C ARG A 149 -14.18 -0.83 -0.26
N PHE A 150 -13.67 -1.89 0.35
CA PHE A 150 -12.88 -1.85 1.58
C PHE A 150 -11.37 -1.83 1.27
N ASP A 151 -10.97 -1.16 0.19
CA ASP A 151 -9.57 -1.13 -0.28
C ASP A 151 -8.73 -0.09 0.48
N ALA A 152 -9.38 0.75 1.29
CA ALA A 152 -8.71 1.70 2.16
C ALA A 152 -7.97 1.00 3.31
N VAL A 153 -6.75 1.45 3.58
CA VAL A 153 -5.94 0.98 4.70
C VAL A 153 -6.20 1.89 5.90
N ALA A 154 -6.87 1.36 6.92
CA ALA A 154 -7.14 2.06 8.17
C ALA A 154 -5.94 1.99 9.13
N MET A 155 -5.53 3.15 9.65
CA MET A 155 -4.29 3.34 10.40
C MET A 155 -4.46 4.24 11.62
N ARG A 156 -3.73 3.93 12.68
CA ARG A 156 -3.60 4.71 13.91
C ARG A 156 -2.17 5.22 14.05
N LEU A 157 -1.99 6.52 14.23
CA LEU A 157 -0.73 7.13 14.65
C LEU A 157 -0.79 7.41 16.15
N TYR A 158 -0.02 6.66 16.94
CA TYR A 158 0.13 6.89 18.38
C TYR A 158 0.98 8.13 18.62
N ILE A 159 0.45 9.08 19.38
CA ILE A 159 1.00 10.43 19.43
C ILE A 159 2.26 10.52 20.29
N ASP A 160 2.35 9.69 21.33
CA ASP A 160 3.49 9.67 22.25
C ASP A 160 4.71 8.96 21.67
N SER A 161 4.48 7.85 20.97
CA SER A 161 5.55 7.01 20.40
C SER A 161 5.81 7.29 18.92
N GLY A 162 4.86 7.95 18.24
CA GLY A 162 4.87 8.07 16.80
C GLY A 162 4.67 6.74 16.06
N ARG A 163 4.40 5.66 16.77
CA ARG A 163 4.13 4.35 16.19
C ARG A 163 2.88 4.45 15.31
N VAL A 164 2.95 3.87 14.12
CA VAL A 164 1.76 3.62 13.31
C VAL A 164 1.29 2.18 13.56
N THR A 165 0.00 1.92 13.49
CA THR A 165 -0.54 0.55 13.44
C THR A 165 -1.71 0.56 12.50
N THR A 166 -1.95 -0.53 11.78
CA THR A 166 -3.24 -0.70 11.11
C THR A 166 -4.30 -1.19 12.10
N TYR A 167 -5.55 -0.86 11.84
CA TYR A 167 -6.69 -1.43 12.56
C TYR A 167 -7.75 -1.89 11.56
N GLY A 168 -8.54 -2.89 11.92
CA GLY A 168 -9.56 -3.42 11.03
C GLY A 168 -10.73 -2.45 10.93
N ALA A 169 -11.11 -2.11 9.70
CA ALA A 169 -12.44 -1.60 9.43
C ALA A 169 -13.47 -2.73 9.66
N ASP A 170 -14.57 -2.38 10.31
CA ASP A 170 -15.54 -3.24 10.98
C ASP A 170 -16.40 -4.20 10.12
N THR A 171 -16.00 -4.62 8.91
CA THR A 171 -16.96 -5.27 7.97
C THR A 171 -16.47 -6.49 7.18
N GLY A 172 -15.67 -7.36 7.79
CA GLY A 172 -15.66 -8.80 7.40
C GLY A 172 -14.75 -9.22 6.23
N THR A 173 -14.00 -8.32 5.61
CA THR A 173 -12.79 -8.66 4.85
C THR A 173 -11.57 -8.26 5.65
N ALA A 174 -10.72 -9.25 5.94
CA ALA A 174 -9.61 -9.16 6.88
C ALA A 174 -8.86 -7.82 6.79
N SER A 175 -8.85 -7.10 7.92
CA SER A 175 -7.79 -6.17 8.29
C SER A 175 -6.45 -6.71 7.82
N ARG A 176 -5.92 -6.19 6.71
CA ARG A 176 -4.58 -6.55 6.24
C ARG A 176 -3.61 -5.79 7.14
N ASP A 177 -3.27 -6.37 8.30
CA ASP A 177 -2.12 -5.88 9.07
C ASP A 177 -0.87 -6.11 8.23
N PRO A 178 -0.26 -5.03 7.69
CA PRO A 178 0.67 -5.18 6.60
C PRO A 178 2.09 -5.45 7.07
N GLY A 179 2.28 -5.71 8.38
CA GLY A 179 3.57 -6.03 9.00
C GLY A 179 4.56 -4.86 9.05
N TRP A 180 4.51 -3.93 8.09
CA TRP A 180 5.33 -2.72 8.06
C TRP A 180 4.88 -1.65 9.04
N ALA A 181 3.64 -1.73 9.55
CA ALA A 181 3.04 -0.65 10.32
C ALA A 181 3.83 -0.34 11.60
N THR A 182 4.57 -1.30 12.16
CA THR A 182 5.27 -1.12 13.44
C THR A 182 6.51 -0.20 13.35
N ASN A 183 6.51 0.84 14.21
CA ASN A 183 7.67 1.70 14.57
C ASN A 183 8.39 2.42 13.41
N LEU A 184 7.67 3.24 12.64
CA LEU A 184 8.26 4.14 11.65
C LEU A 184 9.12 5.28 12.25
N TRP A 185 8.95 5.60 13.53
CA TRP A 185 9.66 6.69 14.21
C TRP A 185 11.12 6.44 14.53
N THR A 186 11.54 5.17 14.64
CA THR A 186 12.92 4.81 15.00
C THR A 186 13.82 4.61 13.77
N GLN A 187 13.29 4.79 12.55
CA GLN A 187 14.02 4.55 11.30
C GLN A 187 14.50 5.83 10.58
N GLN A 188 14.26 7.01 11.17
CA GLN A 188 14.71 8.32 10.65
C GLN A 188 15.63 9.00 11.65
#